data_AF-A0A087D9G7-F1
#
_entry.id   AF-A0A087D9G7-F1
#
_cell.length_a   1.000
_cell.length_b   1.000
_cell.length_c   1.000
_cell.angle_alpha   90.00
_cell.angle_beta   90.00
_cell.angle_gamma   90.00
#
_symmetry.space_group_name_H-M   'P 1'
#
loop_
_entity.id
_entity.type
_entity.pdbx_description
1 polymer ?
#
loop_
_entity_poly.entity_id
_entity_poly.type
_entity_poly.pdbx_seq_one_letter_code
_entity_poly.pdbx_strand_id
1 'polypeptide(L)'
;AAGALDEAHALIDMLRHPQQAWEQLSPDADTALTRESMDALIGDAREAGMTLNTWIDIRQLTDLDDRIGKIAYRAVQEGLTNARRHAAGAPVSLEVTANPETGIHVHVSNPTAPDPDGPRPDPDGHRGTGLSSLTARVRSAGGTCRHGLDDRLVFHVDAALPWVPAPGADRDRPEAGGVPVR
;
A
#
# COMPACT_ATOMS: atom_id res chain seq x y z
N ALA A 1 19.52 38.66 -8.12
CA ALA A 1 19.97 37.64 -7.16
C ALA A 1 18.84 37.32 -6.16
N ALA A 2 17.74 36.74 -6.64
CA ALA A 2 16.55 36.41 -5.82
C ALA A 2 16.28 34.90 -5.73
N GLY A 3 16.85 34.07 -6.61
CA GLY A 3 16.54 32.63 -6.66
C GLY A 3 17.13 31.79 -5.52
N ALA A 4 18.29 32.16 -4.98
CA ALA A 4 18.96 31.35 -3.94
C ALA A 4 18.27 31.43 -2.56
N LEU A 5 17.51 32.49 -2.28
CA LEU A 5 16.73 32.61 -1.04
C LEU A 5 15.38 31.88 -1.14
N ASP A 6 14.76 31.85 -2.33
CA ASP A 6 13.51 31.11 -2.56
C ASP A 6 13.71 29.60 -2.51
N GLU A 7 14.82 29.08 -3.04
CA GLU A 7 15.17 27.65 -2.91
C GLU A 7 15.42 27.25 -1.45
N ALA A 8 16.11 28.10 -0.67
CA ALA A 8 16.34 27.85 0.74
C ALA A 8 15.03 27.88 1.55
N HIS A 9 14.10 28.78 1.24
CA HIS A 9 12.78 28.79 1.87
C HIS A 9 11.92 27.58 1.45
N ALA A 10 11.98 27.16 0.20
CA ALA A 10 11.29 25.94 -0.26
C ALA A 10 11.81 24.68 0.46
N LEU A 11 13.13 24.57 0.65
CA LEU A 11 13.74 23.47 1.41
C LEU A 11 13.39 23.52 2.90
N ILE A 12 13.30 24.72 3.49
CA ILE A 12 12.89 24.89 4.89
C ILE A 12 11.40 24.59 5.07
N ASP A 13 10.54 24.97 4.14
CA ASP A 13 9.11 24.62 4.16
C ASP A 13 8.89 23.12 3.99
N MET A 14 9.70 22.46 3.15
CA MET A 14 9.72 21.00 3.00
C MET A 14 10.12 20.29 4.31
N LEU A 15 11.08 20.86 5.06
CA LEU A 15 11.48 20.36 6.39
C LEU A 15 10.48 20.69 7.50
N ARG A 16 9.71 21.77 7.38
CA ARG A 16 8.64 22.15 8.33
C ARG A 16 7.35 21.37 8.11
N HIS A 17 7.11 20.89 6.89
CA HIS A 17 5.94 20.10 6.53
C HIS A 17 6.30 18.77 5.87
N PRO A 18 7.05 17.88 6.56
CA PRO A 18 7.42 16.58 6.02
C PRO A 18 6.18 15.75 5.62
N GLN A 19 5.02 16.02 6.24
CA GLN A 19 3.76 15.35 5.89
C GLN A 19 3.26 15.68 4.48
N GLN A 20 3.40 16.94 4.03
CA GLN A 20 2.94 17.40 2.71
C GLN A 20 3.96 17.08 1.61
N ALA A 21 5.25 17.18 1.93
CA ALA A 21 6.33 16.76 1.03
C ALA A 21 6.13 15.32 0.54
N TRP A 22 5.65 14.46 1.43
CA TRP A 22 5.33 13.06 1.18
C TRP A 22 4.10 12.77 0.33
N GLU A 23 3.07 13.62 0.43
CA GLU A 23 1.91 13.52 -0.47
C GLU A 23 2.26 13.99 -1.88
N GLN A 24 3.24 14.90 -2.01
CA GLN A 24 3.77 15.38 -3.29
C GLN A 24 4.85 14.44 -3.89
N LEU A 25 5.64 13.78 -3.04
CA LEU A 25 6.62 12.75 -3.41
C LEU A 25 6.00 11.35 -3.51
N SER A 26 4.70 11.23 -3.26
CA SER A 26 3.99 9.98 -3.39
C SER A 26 4.08 9.48 -4.83
N PRO A 27 4.42 8.19 -5.04
CA PRO A 27 4.56 7.59 -6.36
C PRO A 27 3.36 7.87 -7.27
N ASP A 28 3.67 7.99 -8.57
CA ASP A 28 2.70 8.34 -9.62
C ASP A 28 1.49 7.40 -9.59
N ALA A 29 0.34 7.85 -10.11
CA ALA A 29 -0.86 7.04 -10.30
C ALA A 29 -0.57 5.71 -11.03
N ASP A 30 0.53 5.68 -11.77
CA ASP A 30 1.01 4.54 -12.56
C ASP A 30 2.06 3.65 -11.88
N THR A 31 2.41 3.83 -10.60
CA THR A 31 3.32 2.89 -9.93
C THR A 31 2.63 1.56 -9.59
N ALA A 32 3.16 0.47 -10.14
CA ALA A 32 2.72 -0.89 -9.88
C ALA A 32 3.55 -1.56 -8.78
N LEU A 33 3.01 -2.63 -8.19
CA LEU A 33 3.69 -3.44 -7.19
C LEU A 33 4.91 -4.15 -7.81
N THR A 34 6.09 -3.62 -7.56
CA THR A 34 7.38 -4.26 -7.83
C THR A 34 8.22 -4.34 -6.56
N ARG A 35 9.29 -5.14 -6.58
CA ARG A 35 10.25 -5.18 -5.46
C ARG A 35 10.84 -3.79 -5.21
N GLU A 36 11.25 -3.11 -6.26
CA GLU A 36 11.86 -1.77 -6.20
C GLU A 36 10.89 -0.74 -5.66
N SER A 37 9.63 -0.75 -6.13
CA SER A 37 8.60 0.18 -5.65
C SER A 37 8.26 -0.04 -4.16
N MET A 38 8.29 -1.29 -3.70
CA MET A 38 8.04 -1.67 -2.31
C MET A 38 9.21 -1.27 -1.41
N ASP A 39 10.44 -1.56 -1.86
CA ASP A 39 11.65 -1.18 -1.14
C ASP A 39 11.75 0.34 -1.00
N ALA A 40 11.43 1.09 -2.06
CA ALA A 40 11.35 2.55 -2.01
C ALA A 40 10.28 3.02 -1.02
N LEU A 41 9.04 2.52 -1.13
CA LEU A 41 7.94 2.94 -0.25
C LEU A 41 8.22 2.66 1.24
N ILE A 42 8.84 1.51 1.54
CA ILE A 42 9.21 1.13 2.91
C ILE A 42 10.40 1.97 3.39
N GLY A 43 11.39 2.19 2.52
CA GLY A 43 12.57 3.02 2.79
C GLY A 43 12.15 4.43 3.17
N ASP A 44 11.35 5.05 2.30
CA ASP A 44 10.75 6.34 2.57
C ASP A 44 10.05 6.29 3.94
N ALA A 45 9.18 5.29 4.19
CA ALA A 45 8.30 5.33 5.37
C ALA A 45 9.12 5.31 6.67
N ARG A 46 10.25 4.59 6.65
CA ARG A 46 11.24 4.58 7.74
C ARG A 46 11.98 5.91 7.85
N GLU A 47 12.37 6.54 6.75
CA GLU A 47 13.00 7.87 6.76
C GLU A 47 12.07 8.94 7.35
N ALA A 48 10.75 8.80 7.15
CA ALA A 48 9.74 9.62 7.82
C ALA A 48 9.51 9.29 9.30
N GLY A 49 10.31 8.39 9.88
CA GLY A 49 10.27 8.03 11.30
C GLY A 49 9.25 6.96 11.67
N MET A 50 8.66 6.25 10.69
CA MET A 50 7.72 5.16 10.98
C MET A 50 8.47 3.91 11.47
N THR A 51 8.01 3.36 12.60
CA THR A 51 8.49 2.05 13.08
C THR A 51 7.73 0.95 12.35
N LEU A 52 8.35 0.33 11.35
CA LEU A 52 7.72 -0.67 10.47
C LEU A 52 8.22 -2.09 10.71
N ASN A 53 7.29 -2.99 11.06
CA ASN A 53 7.47 -4.44 11.06
C ASN A 53 6.91 -5.00 9.74
N THR A 54 7.75 -5.66 8.94
CA THR A 54 7.39 -6.10 7.58
C THR A 54 7.43 -7.63 7.43
N TRP A 55 6.37 -8.21 6.88
CA TRP A 55 6.33 -9.59 6.37
C TRP A 55 6.00 -9.56 4.89
N ILE A 56 6.95 -9.93 4.02
CA ILE A 56 6.80 -9.76 2.57
C ILE A 56 7.19 -11.07 1.87
N ASP A 57 6.21 -11.72 1.24
CA ASP A 57 6.42 -12.88 0.36
C ASP A 57 5.80 -12.61 -1.01
N ILE A 58 6.64 -12.20 -1.95
CA ILE A 58 6.20 -11.81 -3.28
C ILE A 58 6.93 -12.64 -4.33
N ARG A 59 6.15 -13.31 -5.19
CA ARG A 59 6.62 -14.27 -6.20
C ARG A 59 5.98 -13.99 -7.55
N GLN A 60 6.73 -14.21 -8.63
CA GLN A 60 6.24 -14.16 -10.02
C GLN A 60 5.54 -12.84 -10.41
N LEU A 61 5.90 -11.72 -9.79
CA LEU A 61 5.30 -10.41 -10.08
C LEU A 61 5.38 -10.00 -11.55
N THR A 62 6.39 -10.46 -12.28
CA THR A 62 6.53 -10.19 -13.73
C THR A 62 5.36 -10.72 -14.53
N ASP A 63 4.67 -11.74 -14.01
CA ASP A 63 3.54 -12.39 -14.66
C ASP A 63 2.20 -11.83 -14.17
N LEU A 64 2.22 -10.79 -13.33
CA LEU A 64 1.02 -10.14 -12.81
C LEU A 64 0.58 -9.01 -13.74
N ASP A 65 -0.72 -8.91 -13.98
CA ASP A 65 -1.32 -7.79 -14.68
C ASP A 65 -1.03 -6.46 -13.96
N ASP A 66 -0.49 -5.50 -14.72
CA ASP A 66 -0.06 -4.20 -14.24
C ASP A 66 -1.17 -3.44 -13.49
N ARG A 67 -2.44 -3.56 -13.94
CA ARG A 67 -3.57 -2.92 -13.26
C ARG A 67 -3.78 -3.50 -11.86
N ILE A 68 -3.64 -4.81 -11.69
CA ILE A 68 -3.73 -5.45 -10.37
C ILE A 68 -2.55 -5.02 -9.50
N GLY A 69 -1.34 -4.99 -10.07
CA GLY A 69 -0.14 -4.49 -9.40
C GLY A 69 -0.31 -3.07 -8.86
N LYS A 70 -0.89 -2.15 -9.65
CA LYS A 70 -1.18 -0.77 -9.23
C LYS A 70 -2.16 -0.69 -8.06
N ILE A 71 -3.21 -1.51 -8.06
CA ILE A 71 -4.20 -1.51 -6.97
C ILE A 71 -3.55 -2.05 -5.69
N ALA A 72 -2.76 -3.12 -5.77
CA ALA A 72 -2.05 -3.69 -4.63
C ALA A 72 -1.05 -2.68 -4.04
N TYR A 73 -0.28 -2.01 -4.91
CA TYR A 73 0.64 -0.96 -4.49
C TYR A 73 -0.07 0.18 -3.76
N ARG A 74 -1.21 0.64 -4.31
CA ARG A 74 -2.05 1.67 -3.67
C ARG A 74 -2.62 1.21 -2.33
N ALA A 75 -2.90 -0.08 -2.14
CA ALA A 75 -3.33 -0.59 -0.85
C ALA A 75 -2.26 -0.43 0.23
N VAL A 76 -1.00 -0.76 -0.09
CA VAL A 76 0.14 -0.55 0.81
C VAL A 76 0.31 0.93 1.12
N GLN A 77 0.36 1.76 0.08
CA GLN A 77 0.59 3.20 0.24
C GLN A 77 -0.50 3.89 1.07
N GLU A 78 -1.76 3.62 0.78
CA GLU A 78 -2.89 4.19 1.53
C GLU A 78 -2.87 3.71 2.98
N GLY A 79 -2.60 2.42 3.21
CA GLY A 79 -2.47 1.87 4.56
C GLY A 79 -1.36 2.54 5.38
N LEU A 80 -0.17 2.72 4.80
CA LEU A 80 0.94 3.43 5.46
C LEU A 80 0.63 4.91 5.66
N THR A 81 0.00 5.57 4.69
CA THR A 81 -0.42 6.97 4.80
C THR A 81 -1.44 7.17 5.92
N ASN A 82 -2.42 6.26 6.01
CA ASN A 82 -3.41 6.24 7.07
C ASN A 82 -2.76 6.03 8.44
N ALA A 83 -1.86 5.04 8.58
CA ALA A 83 -1.14 4.79 9.81
C ALA A 83 -0.32 6.01 10.26
N ARG A 84 0.39 6.66 9.32
CA ARG A 84 1.14 7.89 9.59
C ARG A 84 0.25 9.03 10.08
N ARG A 85 -0.91 9.22 9.46
CA ARG A 85 -1.84 10.31 9.77
C ARG A 85 -2.55 10.11 11.10
N HIS A 86 -2.89 8.88 11.45
CA HIS A 86 -3.79 8.57 12.56
C HIS A 86 -3.11 7.88 13.76
N ALA A 87 -1.88 7.39 13.60
CA ALA A 87 -1.13 6.70 14.65
C ALA A 87 0.36 7.05 14.59
N ALA A 88 0.67 8.34 14.45
CA ALA A 88 2.03 8.85 14.46
C ALA A 88 2.80 8.35 15.71
N GLY A 89 3.96 7.73 15.49
CA GLY A 89 4.81 7.17 16.54
C GLY A 89 4.43 5.75 17.02
N ALA A 90 3.27 5.22 16.62
CA ALA A 90 2.92 3.83 16.90
C ALA A 90 3.64 2.86 15.94
N PRO A 91 3.98 1.62 16.37
CA PRO A 91 4.51 0.61 15.47
C PRO A 91 3.45 0.19 14.45
N VAL A 92 3.85 0.12 13.19
CA VAL A 92 3.00 -0.31 12.07
C VAL A 92 3.47 -1.68 11.60
N SER A 93 2.53 -2.60 11.43
CA SER A 93 2.77 -3.91 10.84
C SER A 93 2.26 -3.89 9.40
N LEU A 94 3.13 -4.29 8.46
CA LEU A 94 2.85 -4.42 7.05
C LEU A 94 3.09 -5.87 6.63
N GLU A 95 2.04 -6.52 6.16
CA GLU A 95 2.10 -7.84 5.55
C GLU A 95 1.69 -7.75 4.08
N VAL A 96 2.53 -8.29 3.19
CA VAL A 96 2.26 -8.35 1.75
C VAL A 96 2.60 -9.74 1.26
N THR A 97 1.60 -10.45 0.73
CA THR A 97 1.80 -11.69 -0.01
C THR A 97 1.29 -11.54 -1.42
N ALA A 98 2.02 -12.06 -2.41
CA ALA A 98 1.60 -12.05 -3.80
C ALA A 98 2.15 -13.28 -4.53
N ASN A 99 1.27 -14.16 -4.99
CA ASN A 99 1.64 -15.31 -5.82
C ASN A 99 0.44 -15.82 -6.67
N PRO A 100 0.71 -16.58 -7.74
CA PRO A 100 -0.34 -17.09 -8.62
C PRO A 100 -1.36 -18.04 -7.98
N GLU A 101 -1.01 -18.72 -6.89
CA GLU A 101 -1.86 -19.73 -6.26
C GLU A 101 -2.91 -19.11 -5.33
N THR A 102 -2.53 -18.08 -4.57
CA THR A 102 -3.38 -17.47 -3.54
C THR A 102 -3.81 -16.06 -3.85
N GLY A 103 -3.32 -15.45 -4.94
CA GLY A 103 -3.59 -14.04 -5.25
C GLY A 103 -2.66 -13.09 -4.52
N ILE A 104 -3.16 -11.89 -4.25
CA ILE A 104 -2.44 -10.85 -3.52
C ILE A 104 -3.21 -10.53 -2.26
N HIS A 105 -2.49 -10.45 -1.14
CA HIS A 105 -3.01 -9.97 0.13
C HIS A 105 -2.10 -8.88 0.66
N VAL A 106 -2.71 -7.76 1.05
CA VAL A 106 -2.06 -6.62 1.69
C VAL A 106 -2.78 -6.35 2.99
N HIS A 107 -2.04 -6.43 4.09
CA HIS A 107 -2.54 -6.09 5.41
C HIS A 107 -1.65 -5.05 6.07
N VAL A 108 -2.26 -3.97 6.52
CA VAL A 108 -1.61 -2.93 7.31
C VAL A 108 -2.35 -2.80 8.62
N SER A 109 -1.62 -2.80 9.72
CA SER A 109 -2.21 -2.57 11.04
C SER A 109 -1.34 -1.74 11.96
N ASN A 110 -1.97 -0.95 12.80
CA ASN A 110 -1.30 -0.12 13.79
C ASN A 110 -2.17 0.01 15.04
N PRO A 111 -1.59 0.00 16.25
CA PRO A 111 -2.31 0.42 17.44
C PRO A 111 -2.78 1.86 17.28
N THR A 112 -3.99 2.15 17.73
CA THR A 112 -4.56 3.49 17.78
C THR A 112 -4.89 3.80 19.23
N ALA A 113 -4.15 4.73 19.82
CA ALA A 113 -4.53 5.25 21.13
C ALA A 113 -5.82 6.10 20.96
N PRO A 114 -6.83 5.92 21.81
CA PRO A 114 -7.92 6.88 21.87
C PRO A 114 -7.33 8.20 22.36
N ASP A 115 -7.31 9.22 21.50
CA ASP A 115 -6.98 10.58 21.90
C ASP A 115 -8.14 11.12 22.76
N PRO A 116 -7.94 11.38 24.07
CA PRO A 116 -9.01 11.84 24.95
C PRO A 116 -9.52 13.25 24.58
N ASP A 117 -8.69 14.06 23.91
CA ASP A 117 -9.03 15.42 23.46
C ASP A 117 -9.22 15.51 21.92
N GLY A 118 -8.91 14.41 21.21
CA GLY A 118 -9.03 14.31 19.77
C GLY A 118 -10.44 13.92 19.31
N PRO A 119 -10.76 14.12 18.02
CA PRO A 119 -11.98 13.56 17.43
C PRO A 119 -11.99 12.05 17.69
N ARG A 120 -13.10 11.54 18.24
CA ARG A 120 -13.28 10.11 18.48
C ARG A 120 -12.92 9.36 17.19
N PRO A 121 -12.10 8.28 17.26
CA PRO A 121 -11.78 7.48 16.09
C PRO A 121 -13.08 7.09 15.43
N ASP A 122 -13.21 7.41 14.14
CA ASP A 122 -14.36 7.00 13.36
C ASP A 122 -14.29 5.47 13.25
N PRO A 123 -15.18 4.72 13.93
CA PRO A 123 -15.09 3.27 13.97
C PRO A 123 -15.21 2.66 12.57
N ASP A 124 -15.86 3.37 11.65
CA ASP A 124 -16.10 2.96 10.27
C ASP A 124 -15.05 3.52 9.29
N GLY A 125 -14.10 4.34 9.77
CA GLY A 125 -13.04 4.92 8.95
C GLY A 125 -13.53 5.86 7.84
N HIS A 126 -14.71 6.48 7.99
CA HIS A 126 -15.33 7.34 6.97
C HIS A 126 -14.64 8.71 6.81
N ARG A 127 -13.71 9.07 7.70
CA ARG A 127 -12.97 10.34 7.63
C ARG A 127 -11.76 10.24 6.69
N GLY A 128 -12.02 10.13 5.39
CA GLY A 128 -11.02 10.15 4.31
C GLY A 128 -11.53 9.49 3.03
N THR A 129 -11.38 10.15 1.87
CA THR A 129 -11.83 9.57 0.58
C THR A 129 -10.91 8.46 0.07
N GLY A 130 -9.70 8.31 0.62
CA GLY A 130 -8.66 7.40 0.15
C GLY A 130 -9.03 5.92 0.32
N LEU A 131 -9.30 5.46 1.55
CA LEU A 131 -9.72 4.08 1.83
C LEU A 131 -11.04 3.69 1.15
N SER A 132 -11.98 4.62 1.02
CA SER A 132 -13.23 4.39 0.27
C SER A 132 -12.97 4.20 -1.23
N SER A 133 -12.09 5.02 -1.81
CA SER A 133 -11.67 4.89 -3.22
C SER A 133 -10.86 3.62 -3.47
N LEU A 134 -9.99 3.25 -2.53
CA LEU A 134 -9.27 1.98 -2.54
C LEU A 134 -10.26 0.81 -2.53
N THR A 135 -11.24 0.83 -1.63
CA THR A 135 -12.28 -0.20 -1.53
C THR A 135 -13.05 -0.37 -2.85
N ALA A 136 -13.43 0.75 -3.48
CA ALA A 136 -14.12 0.71 -4.78
C ALA A 136 -13.24 0.09 -5.88
N ARG A 137 -11.95 0.44 -5.93
CA ARG A 137 -10.99 -0.11 -6.92
C ARG A 137 -10.74 -1.59 -6.71
N VAL A 138 -10.52 -2.01 -5.47
CA VAL A 138 -10.32 -3.43 -5.11
C VAL A 138 -11.53 -4.26 -5.51
N ARG A 139 -12.75 -3.80 -5.17
CA ARG A 139 -14.00 -4.47 -5.58
C ARG A 139 -14.16 -4.51 -7.10
N SER A 140 -13.80 -3.44 -7.81
CA SER A 140 -13.87 -3.40 -9.28
C SER A 140 -12.88 -4.35 -9.96
N ALA A 141 -11.85 -4.80 -9.25
CA ALA A 141 -10.90 -5.81 -9.71
C ALA A 141 -11.29 -7.24 -9.27
N GLY A 142 -12.46 -7.43 -8.66
CA GLY A 142 -12.91 -8.73 -8.14
C GLY A 142 -12.32 -9.12 -6.78
N GLY A 143 -11.68 -8.18 -6.08
CA GLY A 143 -11.11 -8.39 -4.75
C GLY A 143 -12.05 -7.98 -3.60
N THR A 144 -11.53 -8.07 -2.38
CA THR A 144 -12.20 -7.63 -1.15
C THR A 144 -11.32 -6.66 -0.38
N CYS A 145 -11.90 -5.59 0.16
CA CYS A 145 -11.19 -4.65 1.03
C CYS A 145 -12.04 -4.39 2.27
N ARG A 146 -11.40 -4.43 3.44
CA ARG A 146 -11.97 -4.12 4.74
C ARG A 146 -11.04 -3.19 5.50
N HIS A 147 -11.59 -2.29 6.28
CA HIS A 147 -10.82 -1.47 7.19
C HIS A 147 -11.65 -1.12 8.42
N GLY A 148 -11.01 -0.86 9.55
CA GLY A 148 -11.68 -0.51 10.79
C GLY A 148 -10.86 -0.82 12.03
N LEU A 149 -11.39 -0.41 13.19
CA LEU A 149 -10.82 -0.72 14.50
C LEU A 149 -11.32 -2.08 14.99
N ASP A 150 -10.42 -2.87 15.59
CA ASP A 150 -10.80 -4.05 16.37
C ASP A 150 -11.09 -3.71 17.84
N ASP A 151 -11.49 -4.72 18.62
CA ASP A 151 -11.79 -4.58 20.05
C ASP A 151 -10.55 -4.23 20.90
N ARG A 152 -9.35 -4.34 20.33
CA ARG A 152 -8.06 -4.02 20.97
C ARG A 152 -7.55 -2.64 20.57
N LEU A 153 -8.36 -1.86 19.87
CA LEU A 153 -8.01 -0.54 19.35
C LEU A 153 -6.83 -0.60 18.36
N VAL A 154 -6.75 -1.66 17.58
CA VAL A 154 -5.85 -1.78 16.43
C VAL A 154 -6.64 -1.43 15.18
N PHE A 155 -6.17 -0.46 14.41
CA PHE A 155 -6.74 -0.15 13.10
C PHE A 155 -6.16 -1.12 12.07
N HIS A 156 -7.04 -1.68 11.24
CA HIS A 156 -6.66 -2.59 10.17
C HIS A 156 -7.07 -2.03 8.82
N VAL A 157 -6.23 -2.27 7.81
CA VAL A 157 -6.58 -2.22 6.39
C VAL A 157 -6.21 -3.58 5.81
N ASP A 158 -7.21 -4.32 5.33
CA ASP A 158 -7.08 -5.66 4.78
C ASP A 158 -7.61 -5.67 3.35
N ALA A 159 -6.74 -5.91 2.38
CA ALA A 159 -7.08 -5.95 0.97
C ALA A 159 -6.62 -7.26 0.34
N ALA A 160 -7.54 -7.96 -0.30
CA ALA A 160 -7.27 -9.16 -1.09
C ALA A 160 -7.65 -8.90 -2.55
N LEU A 161 -6.78 -9.27 -3.48
CA LEU A 161 -6.96 -9.14 -4.92
C LEU A 161 -6.72 -10.51 -5.59
N PRO A 162 -7.46 -10.83 -6.66
CA PRO A 162 -7.16 -12.02 -7.45
C PRO A 162 -5.82 -11.89 -8.15
N TRP A 163 -5.16 -13.02 -8.42
CA TRP A 163 -4.07 -13.04 -9.38
C TRP A 163 -4.64 -13.00 -10.81
N VAL A 164 -4.32 -11.95 -11.55
CA VAL A 164 -4.63 -11.87 -12.98
C VAL A 164 -3.31 -11.94 -13.73
N PRO A 165 -3.09 -12.96 -14.59
CA PRO A 165 -1.89 -13.04 -15.39
C PRO A 165 -1.76 -11.84 -16.33
N ALA A 166 -0.54 -11.33 -16.49
CA ALA A 166 -0.23 -10.31 -17.48
C ALA A 166 -0.62 -10.79 -18.89
N PRO A 167 -1.06 -9.88 -19.78
CA PRO A 167 -1.34 -10.21 -21.17
C PRO A 167 -0.12 -10.90 -21.83
N GLY A 168 -0.26 -12.19 -22.16
CA GLY A 168 0.80 -12.98 -22.80
C GLY A 168 1.56 -13.95 -21.87
N ALA A 169 1.41 -13.86 -20.54
CA ALA A 169 2.09 -14.75 -19.59
C ALA A 169 1.62 -16.23 -19.71
N ASP A 170 0.42 -16.47 -20.22
CA ASP A 170 -0.14 -17.83 -20.39
C ASP A 170 0.43 -18.57 -21.62
N ARG A 171 1.18 -17.90 -22.51
CA ARG A 171 1.70 -18.51 -23.75
C ARG A 171 2.96 -19.38 -23.55
N ASP A 172 3.67 -19.22 -22.45
CA ASP A 172 4.90 -19.96 -22.14
C ASP A 172 4.70 -21.13 -21.17
N ARG A 173 3.45 -21.47 -20.80
CA ARG A 173 3.19 -22.68 -20.02
C ARG A 173 3.45 -23.89 -20.92
N PRO A 174 4.45 -24.76 -20.62
CA PRO A 174 4.69 -25.93 -21.43
C PRO A 174 3.42 -26.79 -21.40
N GLU A 175 2.84 -27.05 -22.57
CA GLU A 175 1.70 -27.96 -22.69
C GLU A 175 2.10 -29.29 -22.03
N ALA A 176 1.36 -29.67 -20.99
CA ALA A 176 1.57 -30.95 -20.31
C ALA A 176 1.47 -32.05 -21.38
N GLY A 177 2.62 -32.64 -21.71
CA GLY A 177 2.83 -33.47 -22.88
C GLY A 177 1.73 -34.51 -23.06
N GLY A 178 1.00 -34.38 -24.17
CA GLY A 178 0.14 -35.44 -24.67
C GLY A 178 0.99 -36.69 -24.88
N VAL A 179 0.71 -37.73 -24.09
CA VAL A 179 1.32 -39.05 -24.24
C VAL A 179 0.98 -39.56 -25.65
N PRO A 180 1.97 -39.90 -26.51
CA PRO A 180 1.66 -40.52 -27.78
C PRO A 180 1.18 -41.94 -27.51
N VAL A 181 -0.11 -42.18 -27.76
CA VAL A 181 -0.67 -43.53 -27.90
C VAL A 181 -0.04 -44.18 -29.14
N ARG A 182 0.68 -45.28 -28.90
CA ARG A 182 1.13 -46.21 -29.94
C ARG A 182 0.04 -47.21 -30.27
#